data_AF-A0A1V9ZJE6-F1
#
_entry.id   AF-A0A1V9ZJE6-F1
#
_cell.length_a   1.000
_cell.length_b   1.000
_cell.length_c   1.000
_cell.angle_alpha   90.00
_cell.angle_beta   90.00
_cell.angle_gamma   90.00
#
_symmetry.space_group_name_H-M   'P 1'
#
loop_
_entity.id
_entity.type
_entity.pdbx_description
1 polymer ?
#
loop_
_entity_poly.entity_id
_entity_poly.type
_entity_poly.pdbx_seq_one_letter_code
_entity_poly.pdbx_strand_id
1 'polypeptide(L)'
;MATNGAVFFESGLRNIRDWNGWDGCWGDSFNVGFALTLKTSSAGAQWLAAVRTNLNSVLAEASYWRAVGIQSFNLQWQNYKTTAFSDQVLVENALGLQFPLPLARVAGAFHPTHQNSMVMYWGLASDLWAIDTNTTSIVGSCLLRASPRFAYTNITSQQLLAENLTLPLPLSTGYAALESSLGPFNAIDMTFVPCPPPLVTLYSALSSTLATLTATNLSVQETYLRLPSKFLVIDVPPTWLSLPMELFAMGGNIFCPSNMVGGPFFMGYGVGFAETNTCNTFITDNIEPSIVQLLFALLGFNATMHLHDDDWTGICGANTYMGANCSAEYSAAVTFLDAHTTALAPAVALAPSVRTAVQDLDVRILQYVCNMTDMDVNLFTLGLLDASDRPWNFYGWLILFEWVAGRREVLNFAGDSGSLVTITQGVSPVTLTPDTRVLSATYAPFFQAILRYISGVLIGIAGIIVAYTVHMRGLVEGLNLFELNRVVGMVWIGRSFLVVRSITAICLLNTTTLHLVRIGVGTQFESPALPWYKSFLASAEATWLVYVLNDLFSCVTHQYTPYYAFKSSLLAWVSLVRVR
;
A
#
# COMPACT_ATOMS: atom_id res chain seq x y z
N MET A 1 -5.89 20.79 -12.77
CA MET A 1 -7.12 20.35 -12.07
C MET A 1 -8.15 19.69 -12.99
N ALA A 2 -8.37 20.15 -14.23
CA ALA A 2 -9.45 19.64 -15.11
C ALA A 2 -9.40 18.13 -15.46
N THR A 3 -8.26 17.46 -15.26
CA THR A 3 -8.10 16.02 -15.46
C THR A 3 -8.43 15.17 -14.22
N ASN A 4 -8.66 15.80 -13.06
CA ASN A 4 -9.01 15.12 -11.81
C ASN A 4 -10.54 15.11 -11.63
N GLY A 5 -11.16 13.94 -11.69
CA GLY A 5 -12.60 13.77 -11.51
C GLY A 5 -13.12 14.19 -10.14
N ALA A 6 -12.25 14.23 -9.11
CA ALA A 6 -12.63 14.61 -7.76
C ALA A 6 -13.01 16.09 -7.60
N VAL A 7 -12.56 16.98 -8.50
CA VAL A 7 -12.92 18.41 -8.45
C VAL A 7 -14.28 18.71 -9.07
N PHE A 8 -14.88 17.75 -9.77
CA PHE A 8 -16.19 17.92 -10.40
C PHE A 8 -17.27 17.31 -9.50
N PHE A 9 -18.24 18.15 -9.10
CA PHE A 9 -19.33 17.70 -8.23
C PHE A 9 -20.21 16.63 -8.90
N GLU A 10 -20.39 16.71 -10.23
CA GLU A 10 -21.15 15.73 -11.02
C GLU A 10 -20.62 14.30 -10.82
N SER A 11 -19.30 14.10 -10.79
CA SER A 11 -18.67 12.78 -10.64
C SER A 11 -19.12 12.10 -9.35
N GLY A 12 -19.21 12.86 -8.25
CA GLY A 12 -19.70 12.37 -6.97
C GLY A 12 -21.20 12.04 -7.02
N LEU A 13 -22.01 12.99 -7.49
CA LEU A 13 -23.48 12.85 -7.51
C LEU A 13 -23.95 11.68 -8.38
N ARG A 14 -23.34 11.48 -9.55
CA ARG A 14 -23.65 10.37 -10.46
C ARG A 14 -23.39 8.99 -9.89
N ASN A 15 -22.57 8.90 -8.84
CA ASN A 15 -22.12 7.65 -8.23
C ASN A 15 -22.67 7.46 -6.80
N ILE A 16 -23.68 8.25 -6.40
CA ILE A 16 -24.42 8.03 -5.15
C ILE A 16 -25.23 6.74 -5.30
N ARG A 17 -24.92 5.76 -4.44
CA ARG A 17 -25.60 4.45 -4.44
C ARG A 17 -27.06 4.54 -3.99
N ASP A 18 -27.36 5.40 -3.02
CA ASP A 18 -28.70 5.54 -2.42
C ASP A 18 -29.05 7.02 -2.26
N TRP A 19 -29.87 7.53 -3.18
CA TRP A 19 -30.36 8.90 -3.13
C TRP A 19 -31.34 9.17 -1.99
N ASN A 20 -32.03 8.16 -1.46
CA ASN A 20 -32.90 8.35 -0.30
C ASN A 20 -32.06 8.58 0.96
N GLY A 21 -30.98 7.81 1.13
CA GLY A 21 -29.99 8.04 2.19
C GLY A 21 -29.31 9.40 2.07
N TRP A 22 -28.95 9.80 0.85
CA TRP A 22 -28.43 11.15 0.59
C TRP A 22 -29.44 12.25 0.96
N ASP A 23 -30.68 12.16 0.47
CA ASP A 23 -31.71 13.16 0.71
C ASP A 23 -32.05 13.23 2.22
N GLY A 24 -31.96 12.11 2.96
CA GLY A 24 -32.14 12.09 4.41
C GLY A 24 -31.05 12.78 5.23
N CYS A 25 -29.81 12.88 4.71
CA CYS A 25 -28.70 13.53 5.41
C CYS A 25 -28.37 14.93 4.89
N TRP A 26 -28.51 15.16 3.58
CA TRP A 26 -28.04 16.36 2.89
C TRP A 26 -29.08 16.96 1.94
N GLY A 27 -30.31 16.43 1.89
CA GLY A 27 -31.33 16.82 0.92
C GLY A 27 -31.72 18.29 1.01
N ASP A 28 -31.95 18.80 2.22
CA ASP A 28 -32.33 20.20 2.46
C ASP A 28 -31.19 21.15 2.07
N SER A 29 -29.98 20.90 2.56
CA SER A 29 -28.79 21.68 2.22
C SER A 29 -28.48 21.63 0.71
N PHE A 30 -28.61 20.46 0.08
CA PHE A 30 -28.44 20.30 -1.37
C PHE A 30 -29.50 21.08 -2.16
N ASN A 31 -30.74 21.09 -1.67
CA ASN A 31 -31.82 21.84 -2.31
C ASN A 31 -31.59 23.35 -2.22
N VAL A 32 -31.21 23.87 -1.06
CA VAL A 32 -30.86 25.28 -0.83
C VAL A 32 -29.63 25.68 -1.64
N GLY A 33 -28.55 24.92 -1.49
CA GLY A 33 -27.23 25.21 -2.06
C GLY A 33 -27.18 25.11 -3.59
N PHE A 34 -27.96 24.20 -4.18
CA PHE A 34 -27.86 23.87 -5.60
C PHE A 34 -29.23 23.78 -6.31
N ALA A 35 -30.13 22.92 -5.82
CA ALA A 35 -31.26 22.48 -6.64
C ALA A 35 -32.28 23.58 -6.96
N LEU A 36 -32.57 24.48 -6.01
CA LEU A 36 -33.48 25.61 -6.23
C LEU A 36 -33.02 26.50 -7.38
N THR A 37 -31.73 26.83 -7.42
CA THR A 37 -31.14 27.66 -8.48
C THR A 37 -31.10 26.90 -9.81
N LEU A 38 -30.70 25.62 -9.81
CA LEU A 38 -30.64 24.82 -11.05
C LEU A 38 -32.03 24.64 -11.70
N LYS A 39 -33.09 24.50 -10.90
CA LYS A 39 -34.48 24.41 -11.37
C LYS A 39 -34.99 25.67 -12.07
N THR A 40 -34.31 26.81 -11.93
CA THR A 40 -34.68 28.05 -12.66
C THR A 40 -34.38 27.97 -14.16
N SER A 41 -33.59 26.98 -14.61
CA SER A 41 -33.24 26.77 -16.01
C SER A 41 -33.63 25.36 -16.48
N SER A 42 -33.98 25.22 -17.77
CA SER A 42 -34.29 23.91 -18.37
C SER A 42 -33.09 22.97 -18.35
N ALA A 43 -31.89 23.48 -18.66
CA ALA A 43 -30.65 22.71 -18.65
C ALA A 43 -30.30 22.21 -17.22
N GLY A 44 -30.43 23.06 -16.20
CA GLY A 44 -30.16 22.68 -14.81
C GLY A 44 -31.16 21.64 -14.29
N ALA A 45 -32.45 21.78 -14.62
CA ALA A 45 -33.46 20.77 -14.27
C ALA A 45 -33.18 19.41 -14.93
N GLN A 46 -32.79 19.41 -16.21
CA GLN A 46 -32.39 18.19 -16.93
C GLN A 46 -31.14 17.55 -16.32
N TRP A 47 -30.12 18.34 -15.98
CA TRP A 47 -28.91 17.85 -15.34
C TRP A 47 -29.19 17.21 -13.98
N LEU A 48 -30.02 17.85 -13.14
CA LEU A 48 -30.44 17.29 -11.85
C LEU A 48 -31.15 15.93 -12.00
N ALA A 49 -32.02 15.80 -13.00
CA ALA A 49 -32.69 14.53 -13.30
C ALA A 49 -31.69 13.47 -13.78
N ALA A 50 -30.73 13.85 -14.62
CA ALA A 50 -29.72 12.95 -15.16
C ALA A 50 -28.79 12.38 -14.09
N VAL A 51 -28.29 13.20 -13.15
CA VAL A 51 -27.39 12.71 -12.08
C VAL A 51 -28.11 11.78 -11.10
N ARG A 52 -29.41 12.00 -10.85
CA ARG A 52 -30.23 11.15 -9.95
C ARG A 52 -30.61 9.80 -10.56
N THR A 53 -30.61 9.69 -11.89
CA THR A 53 -31.07 8.50 -12.63
C THR A 53 -29.93 7.73 -13.30
N ASN A 54 -28.67 8.05 -12.96
CA ASN A 54 -27.52 7.35 -13.51
C ASN A 54 -27.45 5.90 -13.02
N LEU A 55 -27.54 4.95 -13.95
CA LEU A 55 -27.45 3.51 -13.70
C LEU A 55 -26.26 2.87 -14.44
N ASN A 56 -25.26 3.68 -14.78
CA ASN A 56 -24.07 3.23 -15.48
C ASN A 56 -23.33 2.15 -14.68
N SER A 57 -22.80 1.15 -15.40
CA SER A 57 -21.79 0.26 -14.82
C SER A 57 -20.50 1.05 -14.55
N VAL A 58 -19.65 0.52 -13.66
CA VAL A 58 -18.33 1.14 -13.35
C VAL A 58 -17.50 1.35 -14.63
N LEU A 59 -17.53 0.39 -15.57
CA LEU A 59 -16.81 0.50 -16.84
C LEU A 59 -17.39 1.59 -17.76
N ALA A 60 -18.71 1.72 -17.82
CA ALA A 60 -19.38 2.74 -18.61
C ALA A 60 -19.11 4.15 -18.03
N GLU A 61 -19.17 4.30 -16.71
CA GLU A 61 -18.87 5.56 -16.03
C GLU A 61 -17.41 5.97 -16.21
N ALA A 62 -16.47 5.04 -16.05
CA ALA A 62 -15.05 5.29 -16.31
C ALA A 62 -14.79 5.66 -17.78
N SER A 63 -15.55 5.09 -18.73
CA SER A 63 -15.45 5.45 -20.15
C SER A 63 -15.99 6.85 -20.44
N TYR A 64 -17.11 7.22 -19.79
CA TYR A 64 -17.65 8.57 -19.84
C TYR A 64 -16.65 9.61 -19.31
N TRP A 65 -16.03 9.34 -18.15
CA TRP A 65 -15.00 10.21 -17.57
C TRP A 65 -13.81 10.39 -18.53
N ARG A 66 -13.27 9.31 -19.10
CA ARG A 66 -12.16 9.39 -20.06
C ARG A 66 -12.53 10.14 -21.33
N ALA A 67 -13.76 9.98 -21.83
CA ALA A 67 -14.24 10.68 -23.02
C ALA A 67 -14.28 12.19 -22.85
N VAL A 68 -14.44 12.69 -21.62
CA VAL A 68 -14.41 14.13 -21.29
C VAL A 68 -13.06 14.61 -20.74
N GLY A 69 -12.01 13.77 -20.82
CA GLY A 69 -10.65 14.14 -20.45
C GLY A 69 -10.30 13.96 -18.96
N ILE A 70 -11.15 13.31 -18.17
CA ILE A 70 -10.83 12.94 -16.79
C ILE A 70 -9.92 11.70 -16.80
N GLN A 71 -8.77 11.80 -16.13
CA GLN A 71 -7.73 10.78 -16.11
C GLN A 71 -7.51 10.17 -14.72
N SER A 72 -7.79 10.91 -13.66
CA SER A 72 -7.60 10.47 -12.27
C SER A 72 -8.76 10.87 -11.37
N PHE A 73 -8.83 10.28 -10.18
CA PHE A 73 -9.77 10.67 -9.13
C PHE A 73 -9.00 10.76 -7.81
N ASN A 74 -8.34 11.89 -7.60
CA ASN A 74 -7.45 12.12 -6.47
C ASN A 74 -8.15 13.00 -5.43
N LEU A 75 -8.40 12.45 -4.26
CA LEU A 75 -8.94 13.18 -3.12
C LEU A 75 -7.86 14.02 -2.45
N GLN A 76 -8.28 15.10 -1.78
CA GLN A 76 -7.37 15.87 -0.93
C GLN A 76 -6.95 15.05 0.29
N TRP A 77 -5.73 15.29 0.76
CA TRP A 77 -5.25 14.77 2.02
C TRP A 77 -6.07 15.33 3.17
N GLN A 78 -6.30 14.53 4.21
CA GLN A 78 -7.01 14.96 5.41
C GLN A 78 -6.75 13.99 6.56
N ASN A 79 -7.02 14.42 7.78
CA ASN A 79 -6.95 13.58 8.99
C ASN A 79 -8.22 13.57 9.85
N TYR A 80 -9.34 14.07 9.34
CA TYR A 80 -10.63 13.99 10.03
C TYR A 80 -11.37 12.67 9.82
N LYS A 81 -10.89 11.78 8.94
CA LYS A 81 -11.42 10.44 8.73
C LYS A 81 -10.34 9.47 8.25
N THR A 82 -10.46 8.20 8.64
CA THR A 82 -9.74 7.11 7.98
C THR A 82 -10.56 6.64 6.78
N THR A 83 -9.94 6.59 5.61
CA THR A 83 -10.60 6.08 4.40
C THR A 83 -10.63 4.55 4.46
N ALA A 84 -11.82 3.97 4.32
CA ALA A 84 -11.97 2.52 4.28
C ALA A 84 -11.32 1.95 3.01
N PHE A 85 -10.55 0.87 3.13
CA PHE A 85 -10.13 0.09 1.98
C PHE A 85 -10.10 -1.41 2.29
N SER A 86 -10.26 -2.21 1.26
CA SER A 86 -10.13 -3.67 1.33
C SER A 86 -9.29 -4.10 0.16
N ASP A 87 -8.21 -4.82 0.43
CA ASP A 87 -7.32 -5.38 -0.56
C ASP A 87 -7.29 -6.91 -0.46
N GLN A 88 -7.23 -7.58 -1.61
CA GLN A 88 -7.25 -9.03 -1.71
C GLN A 88 -6.47 -9.50 -2.93
N VAL A 89 -5.73 -10.60 -2.77
CA VAL A 89 -5.13 -11.34 -3.86
C VAL A 89 -6.07 -12.45 -4.29
N LEU A 90 -6.31 -12.57 -5.59
CA LEU A 90 -7.05 -13.71 -6.13
C LEU A 90 -6.07 -14.86 -6.40
N VAL A 91 -6.26 -15.98 -5.69
CA VAL A 91 -5.51 -17.21 -5.94
C VAL A 91 -6.31 -18.05 -6.92
N GLU A 92 -5.81 -18.19 -8.14
CA GLU A 92 -6.39 -19.06 -9.15
C GLU A 92 -5.80 -20.47 -9.06
N ASN A 93 -6.67 -21.48 -9.01
CA ASN A 93 -6.22 -22.88 -9.03
C ASN A 93 -6.15 -23.44 -10.47
N ALA A 94 -5.64 -24.66 -10.61
CA ALA A 94 -5.53 -25.35 -11.90
C ALA A 94 -6.86 -25.58 -12.67
N LEU A 95 -8.00 -25.34 -12.05
CA LEU A 95 -9.33 -25.45 -12.67
C LEU A 95 -9.88 -24.09 -13.14
N GLY A 96 -9.10 -23.01 -13.02
CA GLY A 96 -9.54 -21.65 -13.30
C GLY A 96 -10.47 -21.06 -12.24
N LEU A 97 -10.57 -21.70 -11.06
CA LEU A 97 -11.37 -21.19 -9.95
C LEU A 97 -10.53 -20.20 -9.14
N GLN A 98 -11.06 -19.00 -8.92
CA GLN A 98 -10.41 -17.92 -8.18
C GLN A 98 -10.94 -17.84 -6.76
N PHE A 99 -10.02 -17.77 -5.79
CA PHE A 99 -10.34 -17.64 -4.37
C PHE A 99 -9.74 -16.33 -3.83
N PRO A 100 -10.54 -15.46 -3.20
CA PRO A 100 -10.04 -14.23 -2.61
C PRO A 100 -9.28 -14.53 -1.32
N LEU A 101 -8.02 -14.09 -1.29
CA LEU A 101 -7.17 -14.03 -0.10
C LEU A 101 -7.07 -12.56 0.35
N PRO A 102 -7.82 -12.15 1.38
CA PRO A 102 -7.75 -10.77 1.86
C PRO A 102 -6.35 -10.48 2.42
N LEU A 103 -5.72 -9.43 1.91
CA LEU A 103 -4.42 -8.94 2.37
C LEU A 103 -4.59 -7.91 3.48
N ALA A 104 -5.54 -6.99 3.28
CA ALA A 104 -5.71 -5.82 4.10
C ALA A 104 -7.18 -5.44 4.18
N ARG A 105 -7.64 -5.06 5.36
CA ARG A 105 -8.97 -4.48 5.54
C ARG A 105 -8.89 -3.40 6.60
N VAL A 106 -9.16 -2.15 6.19
CA VAL A 106 -9.25 -1.00 7.08
C VAL A 106 -10.69 -0.50 7.04
N ALA A 107 -11.32 -0.46 8.21
CA ALA A 107 -12.65 0.11 8.36
C ALA A 107 -12.56 1.64 8.32
N GLY A 108 -13.52 2.27 7.65
CA GLY A 108 -13.62 3.73 7.64
C GLY A 108 -14.14 4.23 8.97
N ALA A 109 -13.59 5.35 9.45
CA ALA A 109 -13.99 5.99 10.70
C ALA A 109 -13.84 7.51 10.57
N PHE A 110 -14.66 8.27 11.31
CA PHE A 110 -14.49 9.72 11.47
C PHE A 110 -13.76 10.01 12.78
N HIS A 111 -12.92 11.05 12.77
CA HIS A 111 -12.05 11.49 13.87
C HIS A 111 -12.31 12.95 14.27
N PRO A 112 -13.54 13.31 14.69
CA PRO A 112 -13.91 14.70 14.92
C PRO A 112 -13.11 15.38 16.05
N THR A 113 -12.50 14.62 16.95
CA THR A 113 -11.72 15.14 18.09
C THR A 113 -10.23 15.34 17.77
N HIS A 114 -9.70 14.71 16.71
CA HIS A 114 -8.27 14.72 16.38
C HIS A 114 -7.97 15.44 15.04
N GLN A 115 -9.01 15.99 14.39
CA GLN A 115 -8.85 16.71 13.13
C GLN A 115 -8.15 18.06 13.33
N ASN A 116 -7.14 18.35 12.50
CA ASN A 116 -6.54 19.68 12.40
C ASN A 116 -6.37 20.15 10.94
N SER A 117 -6.42 19.22 9.98
CA SER A 117 -6.39 19.55 8.53
C SER A 117 -7.54 20.42 8.03
N MET A 118 -8.67 20.46 8.74
CA MET A 118 -9.83 21.29 8.37
C MET A 118 -9.53 22.80 8.37
N VAL A 119 -8.46 23.24 9.04
CA VAL A 119 -8.01 24.64 8.95
C VAL A 119 -7.56 25.02 7.54
N MET A 120 -6.99 24.06 6.78
CA MET A 120 -6.54 24.28 5.40
C MET A 120 -7.71 24.23 4.42
N TYR A 121 -8.55 23.21 4.54
CA TYR A 121 -9.78 23.04 3.78
C TYR A 121 -10.73 22.06 4.49
N TRP A 122 -11.94 22.52 4.84
CA TRP A 122 -12.90 21.73 5.63
C TRP A 122 -13.88 20.86 4.82
N GLY A 123 -13.80 20.91 3.49
CA GLY A 123 -14.63 20.11 2.58
C GLY A 123 -16.08 20.55 2.39
N LEU A 124 -16.71 20.06 1.32
CA LEU A 124 -18.09 20.38 0.91
C LEU A 124 -19.16 20.08 1.97
N ALA A 125 -18.96 19.06 2.81
CA ALA A 125 -19.91 18.73 3.88
C ALA A 125 -20.07 19.90 4.86
N SER A 126 -18.98 20.63 5.14
CA SER A 126 -18.99 21.81 6.00
C SER A 126 -19.67 23.00 5.32
N ASP A 127 -19.49 23.15 4.00
CA ASP A 127 -20.20 24.19 3.23
C ASP A 127 -21.72 23.94 3.19
N LEU A 128 -22.14 22.68 3.04
CA LEU A 128 -23.55 22.27 3.11
C LEU A 128 -24.14 22.51 4.50
N TRP A 129 -23.41 22.17 5.56
CA TRP A 129 -23.81 22.47 6.94
C TRP A 129 -23.97 23.99 7.16
N ALA A 130 -23.02 24.78 6.64
CA ALA A 130 -22.99 26.21 6.87
C ALA A 130 -24.20 26.91 6.25
N ILE A 131 -24.59 26.58 5.02
CA ILE A 131 -25.77 27.18 4.37
C ILE A 131 -27.12 26.76 4.98
N ASP A 132 -27.15 25.66 5.73
CA ASP A 132 -28.40 25.12 6.30
C ASP A 132 -28.62 25.55 7.76
N THR A 133 -27.53 25.82 8.48
CA THR A 133 -27.60 26.14 9.92
C THR A 133 -27.76 27.63 10.16
N ASN A 134 -28.72 28.01 11.02
CA ASN A 134 -28.99 29.41 11.42
C ASN A 134 -27.87 30.10 12.22
N THR A 135 -26.75 29.41 12.49
CA THR A 135 -25.62 29.93 13.27
C THR A 135 -24.51 30.50 12.40
N THR A 136 -24.59 30.36 11.07
CA THR A 136 -23.60 30.93 10.16
C THR A 136 -24.17 32.12 9.41
N SER A 137 -23.28 32.99 8.97
CA SER A 137 -23.61 34.16 8.16
C SER A 137 -24.05 33.83 6.72
N ILE A 138 -23.91 32.58 6.27
CA ILE A 138 -24.30 32.15 4.91
C ILE A 138 -25.57 31.29 4.88
N VAL A 139 -26.34 31.25 5.96
CA VAL A 139 -27.62 30.52 6.00
C VAL A 139 -28.54 30.91 4.84
N GLY A 140 -29.16 29.91 4.20
CA GLY A 140 -30.04 30.09 3.05
C GLY A 140 -29.35 30.52 1.75
N SER A 141 -28.02 30.59 1.74
CA SER A 141 -27.24 30.99 0.56
C SER A 141 -27.04 29.84 -0.43
N CYS A 142 -26.69 30.20 -1.66
CA CYS A 142 -26.44 29.26 -2.75
C CYS A 142 -24.94 29.04 -2.93
N LEU A 143 -24.52 27.81 -3.21
CA LEU A 143 -23.10 27.45 -3.45
C LEU A 143 -22.72 27.53 -4.94
N LEU A 144 -23.68 27.82 -5.82
CA LEU A 144 -23.40 28.06 -7.24
C LEU A 144 -22.95 29.50 -7.46
N ARG A 145 -21.72 29.66 -7.95
CA ARG A 145 -21.09 30.98 -8.21
C ARG A 145 -21.91 31.91 -9.11
N ALA A 146 -22.68 31.34 -10.04
CA ALA A 146 -23.54 32.12 -10.95
C ALA A 146 -24.85 32.62 -10.31
N SER A 147 -25.15 32.20 -9.07
CA SER A 147 -26.36 32.62 -8.37
C SER A 147 -26.21 34.05 -7.82
N PRO A 148 -27.26 34.88 -7.88
CA PRO A 148 -27.25 36.20 -7.21
C PRO A 148 -27.19 36.09 -5.68
N ARG A 149 -27.41 34.89 -5.11
CA ARG A 149 -27.32 34.60 -3.67
C ARG A 149 -26.09 33.74 -3.35
N PHE A 150 -24.99 33.91 -4.09
CA PHE A 150 -23.80 33.11 -3.87
C PHE A 150 -23.21 33.37 -2.47
N ALA A 151 -22.97 32.29 -1.71
CA ALA A 151 -22.61 32.33 -0.30
C ALA A 151 -21.38 33.21 -0.01
N TYR A 152 -20.34 33.12 -0.84
CA TYR A 152 -19.06 33.80 -0.60
C TYR A 152 -18.95 35.16 -1.32
N THR A 153 -20.07 35.86 -1.53
CA THR A 153 -20.05 37.19 -2.18
C THR A 153 -19.54 38.27 -1.22
N ASN A 154 -20.00 38.25 0.04
CA ASN A 154 -19.68 39.26 1.05
C ASN A 154 -18.83 38.72 2.21
N ILE A 155 -18.58 37.41 2.22
CA ILE A 155 -17.85 36.72 3.27
C ILE A 155 -16.87 35.73 2.65
N THR A 156 -15.70 35.58 3.27
CA THR A 156 -14.69 34.61 2.85
C THR A 156 -14.91 33.24 3.52
N SER A 157 -14.41 32.17 2.89
CA SER A 157 -14.43 30.83 3.49
C SER A 157 -13.62 30.76 4.80
N GLN A 158 -12.58 31.59 4.93
CA GLN A 158 -11.80 31.75 6.17
C GLN A 158 -12.62 32.35 7.32
N GLN A 159 -13.47 33.35 7.04
CA GLN A 159 -14.33 33.94 8.06
C GLN A 159 -15.30 32.90 8.64
N LEU A 160 -15.77 31.94 7.84
CA LEU A 160 -16.58 30.84 8.34
C LEU A 160 -15.82 29.88 9.26
N LEU A 161 -14.52 29.66 9.02
CA LEU A 161 -13.69 28.91 9.98
C LEU A 161 -13.61 29.62 11.33
N ALA A 162 -13.58 30.96 11.32
CA ALA A 162 -13.59 31.75 12.55
C ALA A 162 -14.95 31.72 13.24
N GLU A 163 -16.06 31.81 12.50
CA GLU A 163 -17.42 31.68 13.04
C GLU A 163 -17.64 30.32 13.73
N ASN A 164 -17.10 29.24 13.16
CA ASN A 164 -17.18 27.88 13.74
C ASN A 164 -15.99 27.54 14.66
N LEU A 165 -15.20 28.53 15.10
CA LEU A 165 -14.08 28.38 16.04
C LEU A 165 -12.99 27.37 15.61
N THR A 166 -12.96 26.98 14.33
CA THR A 166 -11.89 26.12 13.77
C THR A 166 -10.60 26.91 13.58
N LEU A 167 -10.72 28.19 13.20
CA LEU A 167 -9.60 29.12 13.10
C LEU A 167 -9.70 30.19 14.20
N PRO A 168 -8.82 30.21 15.20
CA PRO A 168 -8.85 31.22 16.23
C PRO A 168 -8.48 32.60 15.67
N LEU A 169 -9.24 33.63 16.07
CA LEU A 169 -8.94 35.04 15.78
C LEU A 169 -8.67 35.81 17.09
N PRO A 170 -7.71 36.77 17.10
CA PRO A 170 -6.79 37.10 16.00
C PRO A 170 -5.84 35.94 15.67
N LEU A 171 -5.34 35.90 14.43
CA LEU A 171 -4.39 34.87 14.02
C LEU A 171 -3.15 34.92 14.90
N SER A 172 -2.66 33.75 15.31
CA SER A 172 -1.35 33.64 15.93
C SER A 172 -0.26 34.05 14.95
N THR A 173 0.91 34.45 15.46
CA THR A 173 2.06 34.83 14.63
C THR A 173 2.47 33.72 13.66
N GLY A 174 2.46 32.46 14.09
CA GLY A 174 2.70 31.30 13.20
C GLY A 174 1.67 31.19 12.06
N TYR A 175 0.38 31.34 12.34
CA TYR A 175 -0.64 31.33 11.28
C TYR A 175 -0.60 32.56 10.39
N ALA A 176 -0.25 33.73 10.91
CA ALA A 176 -0.03 34.92 10.09
C ALA A 176 1.15 34.72 9.13
N ALA A 177 2.25 34.11 9.59
CA ALA A 177 3.38 33.76 8.73
C ALA A 177 2.97 32.74 7.65
N LEU A 178 2.20 31.71 8.01
CA LEU A 178 1.71 30.73 7.06
C LEU A 178 0.75 31.34 6.02
N GLU A 179 -0.23 32.14 6.48
CA GLU A 179 -1.18 32.85 5.60
C GLU A 179 -0.45 33.80 4.64
N SER A 180 0.60 34.47 5.10
CA SER A 180 1.43 35.31 4.23
C SER A 180 2.16 34.53 3.13
N SER A 181 2.46 33.24 3.37
CA SER A 181 3.18 32.38 2.43
C SER A 181 2.26 31.63 1.46
N LEU A 182 1.10 31.15 1.92
CA LEU A 182 0.20 30.31 1.11
C LEU A 182 -1.07 31.03 0.68
N GLY A 183 -1.51 32.04 1.43
CA GLY A 183 -2.81 32.69 1.23
C GLY A 183 -3.82 32.30 2.31
N PRO A 184 -5.10 32.67 2.13
CA PRO A 184 -6.13 32.53 3.15
C PRO A 184 -6.42 31.07 3.51
N PHE A 185 -6.76 30.84 4.78
CA PHE A 185 -7.21 29.53 5.27
C PHE A 185 -8.57 29.14 4.67
N ASN A 186 -8.90 27.85 4.71
CA ASN A 186 -10.03 27.26 3.99
C ASN A 186 -9.98 27.40 2.45
N ALA A 187 -8.81 27.72 1.89
CA ALA A 187 -8.55 27.83 0.46
C ALA A 187 -7.17 27.22 0.10
N ILE A 188 -6.66 26.31 0.93
CA ILE A 188 -5.36 25.65 0.72
C ILE A 188 -5.62 24.19 0.35
N ASP A 189 -5.32 23.84 -0.90
CA ASP A 189 -5.46 22.49 -1.43
C ASP A 189 -4.31 21.60 -0.93
N MET A 190 -4.66 20.46 -0.33
CA MET A 190 -3.69 19.47 0.15
C MET A 190 -3.67 18.26 -0.79
N THR A 191 -2.59 18.08 -1.54
CA THR A 191 -2.48 17.00 -2.53
C THR A 191 -1.26 16.13 -2.31
N PHE A 192 -1.44 14.81 -2.44
CA PHE A 192 -0.33 13.86 -2.37
C PHE A 192 0.66 14.05 -3.52
N VAL A 193 1.95 14.06 -3.19
CA VAL A 193 3.04 13.98 -4.17
C VAL A 193 3.55 12.54 -4.18
N PRO A 194 3.45 11.81 -5.31
CA PRO A 194 3.95 10.44 -5.40
C PRO A 194 5.48 10.43 -5.35
N CYS A 195 6.06 9.34 -4.84
CA CYS A 195 7.51 9.11 -4.94
C CYS A 195 7.97 9.17 -6.41
N PRO A 196 9.05 9.90 -6.74
CA PRO A 196 9.64 9.89 -8.07
C PRO A 196 9.97 8.47 -8.54
N PRO A 197 9.71 8.10 -9.81
CA PRO A 197 10.06 6.78 -10.34
C PRO A 197 11.54 6.37 -10.13
N PRO A 198 12.53 7.29 -10.25
CA PRO A 198 13.92 6.96 -9.93
C PRO A 198 14.12 6.52 -8.47
N LEU A 199 13.39 7.13 -7.52
CA LEU A 199 13.49 6.82 -6.09
C LEU A 199 12.97 5.41 -5.80
N VAL A 200 11.80 5.08 -6.37
CA VAL A 200 11.21 3.74 -6.28
C VAL A 200 12.13 2.69 -6.90
N THR A 201 12.71 3.00 -8.06
CA THR A 201 13.63 2.10 -8.76
C THR A 201 14.89 1.85 -7.93
N LEU A 202 15.51 2.91 -7.38
CA LEU A 202 16.68 2.82 -6.51
C LEU A 202 16.40 1.97 -5.27
N TYR A 203 15.28 2.22 -4.59
CA TYR A 203 14.87 1.45 -3.42
C TYR A 203 14.70 -0.04 -3.76
N SER A 204 14.02 -0.36 -4.86
CA SER A 204 13.84 -1.74 -5.28
C SER A 204 15.16 -2.42 -5.67
N ALA A 205 16.05 -1.70 -6.37
CA ALA A 205 17.33 -2.21 -6.81
C ALA A 205 18.25 -2.51 -5.61
N LEU A 206 18.33 -1.60 -4.64
CA LEU A 206 19.12 -1.81 -3.43
C LEU A 206 18.54 -2.95 -2.58
N SER A 207 17.25 -2.91 -2.26
CA SER A 207 16.60 -3.91 -1.42
C SER A 207 16.69 -5.31 -2.01
N SER A 208 16.46 -5.46 -3.32
CA SER A 208 16.57 -6.75 -4.01
C SER A 208 18.00 -7.28 -4.06
N THR A 209 18.98 -6.39 -4.29
CA THR A 209 20.41 -6.76 -4.31
C THR A 209 20.86 -7.22 -2.93
N LEU A 210 20.55 -6.47 -1.86
CA LEU A 210 20.88 -6.85 -0.49
C LEU A 210 20.18 -8.15 -0.07
N ALA A 211 18.90 -8.32 -0.41
CA ALA A 211 18.17 -9.56 -0.16
C ALA A 211 18.83 -10.75 -0.88
N THR A 212 19.26 -10.58 -2.13
CA THR A 212 19.94 -11.63 -2.91
C THR A 212 21.30 -11.98 -2.31
N LEU A 213 22.12 -10.98 -1.97
CA LEU A 213 23.44 -11.18 -1.36
C LEU A 213 23.34 -11.94 -0.03
N THR A 214 22.41 -11.52 0.82
CA THR A 214 22.21 -12.12 2.15
C THR A 214 21.47 -13.47 2.11
N ALA A 215 20.70 -13.76 1.06
CA ALA A 215 20.09 -15.07 0.86
C ALA A 215 21.05 -16.10 0.24
N THR A 216 21.98 -15.66 -0.60
CA THR A 216 22.89 -16.57 -1.33
C THR A 216 24.20 -16.86 -0.58
N ASN A 217 24.65 -15.95 0.30
CA ASN A 217 25.91 -16.10 1.02
C ASN A 217 25.73 -15.86 2.52
N LEU A 218 25.86 -16.93 3.33
CA LEU A 218 25.71 -16.87 4.78
C LEU A 218 26.79 -16.03 5.48
N SER A 219 28.00 -15.93 4.92
CA SER A 219 29.04 -15.07 5.48
C SER A 219 28.69 -13.59 5.29
N VAL A 220 28.16 -13.22 4.12
CA VAL A 220 27.66 -11.86 3.85
C VAL A 220 26.45 -11.55 4.72
N GLN A 221 25.54 -12.52 4.91
CA GLN A 221 24.41 -12.41 5.83
C GLN A 221 24.89 -12.10 7.26
N GLU A 222 25.89 -12.82 7.76
CA GLU A 222 26.44 -12.60 9.09
C GLU A 222 27.09 -11.22 9.22
N THR A 223 27.87 -10.77 8.23
CA THR A 223 28.45 -9.41 8.23
C THR A 223 27.36 -8.34 8.21
N TYR A 224 26.33 -8.50 7.37
CA TYR A 224 25.21 -7.58 7.28
C TYR A 224 24.47 -7.45 8.63
N LEU A 225 24.19 -8.57 9.31
CA LEU A 225 23.48 -8.56 10.59
C LEU A 225 24.30 -8.00 11.76
N ARG A 226 25.64 -7.96 11.61
CA ARG A 226 26.55 -7.37 12.60
C ARG A 226 26.74 -5.86 12.38
N LEU A 227 26.21 -5.29 11.29
CA LEU A 227 26.27 -3.85 11.08
C LEU A 227 25.59 -3.12 12.25
N PRO A 228 26.21 -2.05 12.79
CA PRO A 228 25.62 -1.30 13.89
C PRO A 228 24.24 -0.75 13.52
N SER A 229 23.24 -1.05 14.34
CA SER A 229 21.92 -0.45 14.26
C SER A 229 21.83 0.77 15.18
N LYS A 230 21.26 1.88 14.71
CA LYS A 230 20.94 3.02 15.57
C LYS A 230 19.52 2.85 16.13
N PHE A 231 19.40 2.91 17.45
CA PHE A 231 18.09 2.89 18.11
C PHE A 231 17.34 4.21 17.93
N LEU A 232 18.06 5.33 17.91
CA LEU A 232 17.48 6.66 17.82
C LEU A 232 18.46 7.62 17.13
N VAL A 233 17.95 8.37 16.17
CA VAL A 233 18.62 9.49 15.51
C VAL A 233 17.73 10.71 15.67
N ILE A 234 18.28 11.78 16.25
CA ILE A 234 17.63 13.09 16.30
C ILE A 234 18.44 14.01 15.40
N ASP A 235 18.10 13.98 14.12
CA ASP A 235 18.73 14.81 13.11
C ASP A 235 18.30 16.26 13.24
N VAL A 236 19.24 17.18 13.01
CA VAL A 236 18.96 18.61 12.90
C VAL A 236 19.87 19.18 11.83
N PRO A 237 19.33 19.95 10.87
CA PRO A 237 20.17 20.64 9.89
C PRO A 237 21.27 21.48 10.57
N PRO A 238 22.55 21.31 10.20
CA PRO A 238 23.64 22.17 10.63
C PRO A 238 23.35 23.67 10.49
N THR A 239 22.68 24.07 9.41
CA THR A 239 22.22 25.45 9.21
C THR A 239 21.33 25.95 10.35
N TRP A 240 20.47 25.10 10.91
CA TRP A 240 19.63 25.43 12.06
C TRP A 240 20.37 25.32 13.39
N LEU A 241 21.29 24.37 13.54
CA LEU A 241 22.16 24.27 14.72
C LEU A 241 23.10 25.48 14.89
N SER A 242 23.45 26.14 13.78
CA SER A 242 24.29 27.34 13.78
C SER A 242 23.55 28.63 14.15
N LEU A 243 22.22 28.57 14.32
CA LEU A 243 21.41 29.73 14.66
C LEU A 243 21.67 30.21 16.10
N PRO A 244 21.43 31.51 16.38
CA PRO A 244 21.52 32.03 17.74
C PRO A 244 20.62 31.28 18.72
N MET A 245 21.04 31.18 19.99
CA MET A 245 20.31 30.45 21.02
C MET A 245 18.94 31.07 21.35
N GLU A 246 18.72 32.33 20.97
CA GLU A 246 17.45 33.04 21.12
C GLU A 246 16.39 32.58 20.10
N LEU A 247 16.76 31.82 19.06
CA LEU A 247 15.83 31.28 18.07
C LEU A 247 15.36 29.88 18.49
N PHE A 248 14.08 29.78 18.85
CA PHE A 248 13.47 28.54 19.33
C PHE A 248 12.63 27.88 18.24
N ALA A 249 12.78 26.57 18.09
CA ALA A 249 11.88 25.76 17.28
C ALA A 249 10.54 25.60 18.02
N MET A 250 9.45 26.01 17.37
CA MET A 250 8.08 26.03 17.89
C MET A 250 7.14 25.05 17.16
N GLY A 251 7.68 23.98 16.58
CA GLY A 251 6.91 22.93 15.90
C GLY A 251 6.94 23.00 14.38
N GLY A 252 6.86 21.83 13.73
CA GLY A 252 6.82 21.68 12.27
C GLY A 252 5.44 21.28 11.73
N ASN A 253 4.42 21.15 12.59
CA ASN A 253 3.07 20.79 12.17
C ASN A 253 2.37 22.00 11.55
N ILE A 254 2.25 21.99 10.22
CA ILE A 254 1.64 23.07 9.43
C ILE A 254 0.16 23.31 9.79
N PHE A 255 -0.55 22.31 10.32
CA PHE A 255 -1.95 22.42 10.76
C PHE A 255 -2.14 23.09 12.11
N CYS A 256 -1.06 23.45 12.77
CA CYS A 256 -1.09 24.04 14.09
C CYS A 256 -0.62 25.49 14.04
N PRO A 257 -1.18 26.37 14.89
CA PRO A 257 -0.48 27.60 15.19
C PRO A 257 0.86 27.20 15.83
N SER A 258 1.87 28.07 15.81
CA SER A 258 3.15 27.80 16.51
C SER A 258 2.90 27.16 17.88
N ASN A 259 3.50 26.00 18.15
CA ASN A 259 3.30 25.29 19.41
C ASN A 259 3.70 26.22 20.56
N MET A 260 2.86 26.31 21.59
CA MET A 260 3.16 27.13 22.78
C MET A 260 4.36 26.63 23.58
N VAL A 261 4.90 25.45 23.24
CA VAL A 261 6.07 24.83 23.84
C VAL A 261 7.09 24.59 22.73
N GLY A 262 8.31 25.06 22.94
CA GLY A 262 9.43 24.98 21.99
C GLY A 262 10.77 24.93 22.70
N GLY A 263 11.84 24.78 21.92
CA GLY A 263 13.20 24.72 22.45
C GLY A 263 14.26 25.06 21.41
N PRO A 264 15.51 25.28 21.83
CA PRO A 264 16.63 25.53 20.93
C PRO A 264 16.94 24.30 20.07
N PHE A 265 17.44 24.51 18.86
CA PHE A 265 17.67 23.44 17.87
C PHE A 265 18.64 22.35 18.32
N PHE A 266 19.54 22.59 19.29
CA PHE A 266 20.39 21.53 19.84
C PHE A 266 19.61 20.44 20.60
N MET A 267 18.33 20.68 20.93
CA MET A 267 17.42 19.68 21.48
C MET A 267 16.64 18.90 20.39
N GLY A 268 16.88 19.23 19.11
CA GLY A 268 16.12 18.74 17.98
C GLY A 268 15.14 19.76 17.39
N TYR A 269 14.60 19.47 16.21
CA TYR A 269 13.52 20.25 15.61
C TYR A 269 12.16 19.56 15.83
N GLY A 270 11.08 20.35 15.89
CA GLY A 270 9.75 19.81 16.15
C GLY A 270 9.20 18.99 14.98
N VAL A 271 8.46 17.92 15.29
CA VAL A 271 7.83 17.03 14.30
C VAL A 271 6.98 17.79 13.26
N GLY A 272 6.95 17.23 12.05
CA GLY A 272 6.03 17.63 11.01
C GLY A 272 4.56 17.32 11.33
N PHE A 273 3.69 17.53 10.36
CA PHE A 273 2.30 17.10 10.43
C PHE A 273 2.16 15.59 10.18
N ALA A 274 1.08 14.98 10.64
CA ALA A 274 0.74 13.57 10.39
C ALA A 274 -0.77 13.34 10.59
N GLU A 275 -1.28 12.14 10.27
CA GLU A 275 -2.69 11.77 10.52
C GLU A 275 -3.05 11.91 12.01
N THR A 276 -2.15 11.54 12.92
CA THR A 276 -2.45 11.43 14.36
C THR A 276 -1.89 12.57 15.22
N ASN A 277 -1.18 13.53 14.63
CA ASN A 277 -0.52 14.59 15.40
C ASN A 277 -1.51 15.65 15.86
N THR A 278 -1.43 16.01 17.14
CA THR A 278 -2.20 17.09 17.75
C THR A 278 -1.36 18.37 17.87
N CYS A 279 -2.04 19.49 18.07
CA CYS A 279 -1.39 20.79 18.31
C CYS A 279 -1.05 20.98 19.79
N ASN A 280 -0.15 21.92 20.09
CA ASN A 280 0.30 22.29 21.44
C ASN A 280 1.10 21.21 22.17
N THR A 281 1.72 20.29 21.44
CA THR A 281 2.67 19.31 21.96
C THR A 281 4.03 19.48 21.31
N PHE A 282 5.09 19.61 22.11
CA PHE A 282 6.45 19.61 21.59
C PHE A 282 6.99 18.19 21.55
N ILE A 283 7.08 17.64 20.35
CA ILE A 283 7.70 16.35 20.07
C ILE A 283 8.80 16.62 19.04
N THR A 284 9.99 16.11 19.31
CA THR A 284 11.13 16.21 18.40
C THR A 284 11.01 15.15 17.30
N ASP A 285 11.32 15.50 16.06
CA ASP A 285 11.38 14.51 14.99
C ASP A 285 12.56 13.55 15.21
N ASN A 286 12.33 12.27 14.96
CA ASN A 286 13.34 11.25 15.15
C ASN A 286 13.21 10.13 14.13
N ILE A 287 14.34 9.49 13.84
CA ILE A 287 14.44 8.37 12.91
C ILE A 287 14.99 7.17 13.67
N GLU A 288 14.39 6.00 13.44
CA GLU A 288 14.91 4.71 13.89
C GLU A 288 15.32 3.92 12.64
N PRO A 289 16.57 4.12 12.14
CA PRO A 289 16.94 3.61 10.83
C PRO A 289 17.24 2.11 10.87
N SER A 290 16.60 1.38 9.97
CA SER A 290 16.99 -0.02 9.69
C SER A 290 18.38 -0.09 9.03
N ILE A 291 19.01 -1.27 9.04
CA ILE A 291 20.31 -1.47 8.36
C ILE A 291 20.19 -1.13 6.86
N VAL A 292 19.11 -1.53 6.19
CA VAL A 292 18.87 -1.19 4.77
C VAL A 292 18.75 0.32 4.58
N GLN A 293 18.03 1.01 5.48
CA GLN A 293 17.85 2.46 5.43
C GLN A 293 19.18 3.20 5.58
N LEU A 294 20.04 2.76 6.49
CA LEU A 294 21.38 3.33 6.67
C LEU A 294 22.25 3.12 5.42
N LEU A 295 22.26 1.91 4.87
CA LEU A 295 23.00 1.59 3.64
C LEU A 295 22.48 2.39 2.45
N PHE A 296 21.17 2.58 2.33
CA PHE A 296 20.54 3.42 1.32
C PHE A 296 21.02 4.87 1.41
N ALA A 297 21.04 5.42 2.63
CA ALA A 297 21.47 6.80 2.84
C ALA A 297 22.96 7.02 2.54
N LEU A 298 23.82 6.12 3.00
CA LEU A 298 25.26 6.17 2.70
C LEU A 298 25.55 6.00 1.21
N LEU A 299 24.85 5.10 0.54
CA LEU A 299 24.99 4.88 -0.91
C LEU A 299 24.56 6.13 -1.68
N GLY A 300 23.39 6.69 -1.38
CA GLY A 300 22.88 7.90 -2.04
C GLY A 300 23.76 9.12 -1.77
N PHE A 301 24.21 9.30 -0.53
CA PHE A 301 25.13 10.36 -0.15
C PHE A 301 26.47 10.24 -0.89
N ASN A 302 27.13 9.08 -0.84
CA ASN A 302 28.41 8.87 -1.50
C ASN A 302 28.32 9.03 -3.03
N ALA A 303 27.26 8.50 -3.63
CA ALA A 303 27.04 8.58 -5.09
C ALA A 303 26.79 10.01 -5.60
N THR A 304 26.32 10.93 -4.75
CA THR A 304 25.94 12.29 -5.17
C THR A 304 26.82 13.40 -4.58
N MET A 305 27.50 13.14 -3.46
CA MET A 305 28.33 14.12 -2.75
C MET A 305 29.80 13.69 -2.65
N HIS A 306 30.13 12.44 -2.97
CA HIS A 306 31.45 11.83 -2.76
C HIS A 306 31.88 11.89 -1.29
N LEU A 307 31.66 10.81 -0.55
CA LEU A 307 31.92 10.77 0.89
C LEU A 307 33.43 10.91 1.17
N HIS A 308 33.77 11.80 2.10
CA HIS A 308 35.12 12.02 2.60
C HIS A 308 35.19 11.84 4.14
N ASP A 309 36.37 11.57 4.68
CA ASP A 309 36.54 11.36 6.13
C ASP A 309 36.16 12.60 6.96
N ASP A 310 36.30 13.81 6.41
CA ASP A 310 35.90 15.05 7.07
C ASP A 310 34.38 15.18 7.25
N ASP A 311 33.58 14.47 6.44
CA ASP A 311 32.11 14.51 6.52
C ASP A 311 31.58 13.94 7.83
N TRP A 312 32.34 13.04 8.48
CA TRP A 312 31.90 12.42 9.72
C TRP A 312 31.69 13.41 10.85
N THR A 313 32.49 14.47 10.92
CA THR A 313 32.33 15.50 11.96
C THR A 313 31.00 16.23 11.82
N GLY A 314 30.65 16.62 10.58
CA GLY A 314 29.39 17.31 10.31
C GLY A 314 28.19 16.38 10.43
N ILE A 315 28.26 15.17 9.88
CA ILE A 315 27.17 14.19 9.94
C ILE A 315 26.92 13.82 11.40
N CYS A 316 27.94 13.44 12.17
CA CYS A 316 27.74 13.08 13.57
C CYS A 316 27.33 14.26 14.45
N GLY A 317 27.81 15.48 14.16
CA GLY A 317 27.42 16.70 14.88
C GLY A 317 25.98 17.15 14.62
N ALA A 318 25.39 16.75 13.48
CA ALA A 318 23.99 17.00 13.14
C ALA A 318 23.01 16.04 13.84
N ASN A 319 23.49 14.99 14.52
CA ASN A 319 22.67 14.17 15.41
C ASN A 319 22.82 14.65 16.85
N THR A 320 21.79 15.28 17.40
CA THR A 320 21.81 15.79 18.78
C THR A 320 21.80 14.66 19.83
N TYR A 321 21.45 13.44 19.40
CA TYR A 321 21.55 12.21 20.19
C TYR A 321 22.73 11.34 19.72
N MET A 322 23.93 11.93 19.62
CA MET A 322 25.11 11.22 19.12
C MET A 322 25.66 10.20 20.13
N GLY A 323 25.98 9.00 19.63
CA GLY A 323 26.79 8.00 20.35
C GLY A 323 28.28 8.24 20.14
N ALA A 324 29.10 7.85 21.13
CA ALA A 324 30.55 8.07 21.12
C ALA A 324 31.28 7.47 19.89
N ASN A 325 30.71 6.46 19.24
CA ASN A 325 31.31 5.73 18.11
C ASN A 325 30.66 6.05 16.75
N CYS A 326 29.98 7.19 16.62
CA CYS A 326 29.21 7.54 15.42
C CYS A 326 29.98 7.36 14.10
N SER A 327 31.20 7.89 14.00
CA SER A 327 32.03 7.79 12.79
C SER A 327 32.42 6.35 12.46
N ALA A 328 32.82 5.57 13.48
CA ALA A 328 33.19 4.17 13.31
C ALA A 328 32.00 3.30 12.86
N GLU A 329 30.80 3.58 13.36
CA GLU A 329 29.59 2.85 12.99
C GLU A 329 29.19 3.09 11.53
N TYR A 330 29.20 4.34 11.08
CA TYR A 330 28.92 4.65 9.67
C TYR A 330 30.03 4.18 8.74
N SER A 331 31.30 4.27 9.16
CA SER A 331 32.44 3.74 8.40
C SER A 331 32.34 2.21 8.20
N ALA A 332 31.84 1.46 9.19
CA ALA A 332 31.60 0.02 9.03
C ALA A 332 30.53 -0.28 7.97
N ALA A 333 29.46 0.51 7.90
CA ALA A 333 28.44 0.39 6.87
C ALA A 333 28.96 0.77 5.47
N VAL A 334 29.82 1.79 5.37
CA VAL A 334 30.50 2.14 4.11
C VAL A 334 31.42 1.01 3.65
N THR A 335 32.21 0.44 4.57
CA THR A 335 33.10 -0.70 4.27
C THR A 335 32.31 -1.89 3.70
N PHE A 336 31.09 -2.14 4.20
CA PHE A 336 30.21 -3.16 3.66
C PHE A 336 29.74 -2.84 2.23
N LEU A 337 29.39 -1.58 1.93
CA LEU A 337 29.03 -1.14 0.58
C LEU A 337 30.21 -1.30 -0.39
N ASP A 338 31.41 -0.90 0.05
CA ASP A 338 32.64 -0.94 -0.76
C ASP A 338 33.02 -2.39 -1.15
N ALA A 339 32.82 -3.33 -0.23
CA ALA A 339 33.03 -4.76 -0.48
C ALA A 339 32.09 -5.36 -1.54
N HIS A 340 30.97 -4.69 -1.85
CA HIS A 340 29.92 -5.17 -2.77
C HIS A 340 29.61 -4.20 -3.92
N THR A 341 30.56 -3.31 -4.24
CA THR A 341 30.43 -2.28 -5.30
C THR A 341 29.94 -2.83 -6.64
N THR A 342 30.43 -4.00 -7.06
CA THR A 342 30.03 -4.60 -8.35
C THR A 342 28.55 -4.97 -8.38
N ALA A 343 28.03 -5.54 -7.28
CA ALA A 343 26.62 -5.90 -7.17
C ALA A 343 25.74 -4.65 -7.04
N LEU A 344 26.23 -3.61 -6.38
CA LEU A 344 25.51 -2.37 -6.08
C LEU A 344 25.60 -1.29 -7.17
N ALA A 345 26.47 -1.47 -8.18
CA ALA A 345 26.69 -0.49 -9.25
C ALA A 345 25.38 -0.01 -9.95
N PRO A 346 24.38 -0.88 -10.24
CA PRO A 346 23.11 -0.43 -10.80
C PRO A 346 22.34 0.52 -9.89
N ALA A 347 22.37 0.29 -8.57
CA ALA A 347 21.74 1.18 -7.59
C ALA A 347 22.50 2.52 -7.51
N VAL A 348 23.82 2.48 -7.43
CA VAL A 348 24.67 3.70 -7.40
C VAL A 348 24.39 4.62 -8.59
N ALA A 349 24.22 4.06 -9.79
CA ALA A 349 23.95 4.83 -11.01
C ALA A 349 22.61 5.59 -10.99
N LEU A 350 21.64 5.18 -10.17
CA LEU A 350 20.33 5.83 -10.08
C LEU A 350 20.32 7.05 -9.15
N ALA A 351 21.26 7.13 -8.19
CA ALA A 351 21.25 8.16 -7.15
C ALA A 351 21.28 9.61 -7.68
N PRO A 352 22.05 9.97 -8.73
CA PRO A 352 21.98 11.32 -9.31
C PRO A 352 20.60 11.68 -9.88
N SER A 353 19.94 10.71 -10.54
CA SER A 353 18.58 10.93 -11.09
C SER A 353 17.54 11.10 -9.99
N VAL A 354 17.70 10.39 -8.86
CA VAL A 354 16.87 10.59 -7.66
C VAL A 354 17.06 11.98 -7.11
N ARG A 355 18.32 12.43 -6.96
CA ARG A 355 18.62 13.78 -6.46
C ARG A 355 17.96 14.85 -7.30
N THR A 356 18.12 14.81 -8.62
CA THR A 356 17.49 15.77 -9.53
C THR A 356 15.97 15.74 -9.39
N ALA A 357 15.34 14.55 -9.42
CA ALA A 357 13.89 14.45 -9.33
C ALA A 357 13.32 14.95 -7.98
N VAL A 358 14.05 14.77 -6.87
CA VAL A 358 13.63 15.29 -5.55
C VAL A 358 13.82 16.80 -5.47
N GLN A 359 14.90 17.33 -6.06
CA GLN A 359 15.13 18.78 -6.16
C GLN A 359 14.07 19.46 -7.05
N ASP A 360 13.65 18.83 -8.14
CA ASP A 360 12.59 19.33 -9.03
C ASP A 360 11.21 19.40 -8.34
N LEU A 361 10.96 18.51 -7.38
CA LEU A 361 9.75 18.53 -6.55
C LEU A 361 9.81 19.57 -5.42
N ASP A 362 10.99 20.13 -5.13
CA ASP A 362 11.25 21.11 -4.06
C ASP A 362 10.69 20.67 -2.70
N VAL A 363 10.93 19.41 -2.32
CA VAL A 363 10.47 18.87 -1.03
C VAL A 363 11.27 19.52 0.10
N ARG A 364 10.57 20.17 1.03
CA ARG A 364 11.16 20.93 2.14
C ARG A 364 10.68 20.42 3.50
N ILE A 365 11.54 20.50 4.51
CA ILE A 365 11.12 20.47 5.91
C ILE A 365 10.72 21.87 6.36
N LEU A 366 9.78 21.96 7.29
CA LEU A 366 9.19 23.20 7.78
C LEU A 366 9.31 23.28 9.30
N GLN A 367 9.60 24.47 9.82
CA GLN A 367 9.62 24.76 11.24
C GLN A 367 9.13 26.18 11.51
N TYR A 368 8.23 26.36 12.47
CA TYR A 368 7.97 27.67 13.05
C TYR A 368 9.13 28.02 13.99
N VAL A 369 9.73 29.19 13.80
CA VAL A 369 10.88 29.65 14.61
C VAL A 369 10.51 30.94 15.30
N CYS A 370 10.54 30.94 16.63
CA CYS A 370 10.29 32.12 17.46
C CYS A 370 11.61 32.77 17.84
N ASN A 371 11.72 34.07 17.62
CA ASN A 371 12.76 34.88 18.25
C ASN A 371 12.32 35.25 19.66
N MET A 372 12.98 34.68 20.67
CA MET A 372 12.62 34.87 22.08
C MET A 372 12.86 36.30 22.59
N THR A 373 13.46 37.18 21.78
CA THR A 373 13.71 38.58 22.12
C THR A 373 12.50 39.47 21.87
N ASP A 374 11.85 39.31 20.71
CA ASP A 374 10.71 40.11 20.25
C ASP A 374 9.39 39.31 20.18
N MET A 375 9.46 38.00 20.42
CA MET A 375 8.36 37.03 20.31
C MET A 375 7.77 36.93 18.90
N ASP A 376 8.54 37.31 17.88
CA ASP A 376 8.14 37.18 16.48
C ASP A 376 8.36 35.73 16.00
N VAL A 377 7.39 35.21 15.23
CA VAL A 377 7.44 33.83 14.72
C VAL A 377 7.51 33.85 13.21
N ASN A 378 8.58 33.25 12.68
CA ASN A 378 8.83 33.16 11.25
C ASN A 378 8.78 31.71 10.77
N LEU A 379 8.46 31.52 9.49
CA LEU A 379 8.41 30.21 8.86
C LEU A 379 9.76 29.86 8.23
N PHE A 380 10.47 28.90 8.81
CA PHE A 380 11.74 28.43 8.27
C PHE A 380 11.49 27.18 7.43
N THR A 381 12.11 27.13 6.26
CA THR A 381 12.07 25.95 5.39
C THR A 381 13.46 25.59 4.92
N LEU A 382 13.72 24.29 4.73
CA LEU A 382 14.98 23.79 4.20
C LEU A 382 14.71 22.64 3.24
N GLY A 383 15.38 22.63 2.08
CA GLY A 383 15.25 21.54 1.11
C GLY A 383 15.77 20.22 1.67
N LEU A 384 15.11 19.11 1.31
CA LEU A 384 15.49 17.79 1.81
C LEU A 384 16.90 17.36 1.33
N LEU A 385 17.29 17.77 0.12
CA LEU A 385 18.64 17.58 -0.46
C LEU A 385 19.28 18.94 -0.81
N ASP A 386 19.35 19.83 0.17
CA ASP A 386 19.86 21.20 0.03
C ASP A 386 21.37 21.21 -0.29
N ALA A 387 21.79 21.90 -1.35
CA ALA A 387 23.21 21.91 -1.75
C ALA A 387 24.12 22.70 -0.81
N SER A 388 23.56 23.61 0.00
CA SER A 388 24.31 24.44 0.95
C SER A 388 24.60 23.73 2.27
N ASP A 389 23.85 22.68 2.59
CA ASP A 389 23.99 21.92 3.84
C ASP A 389 24.41 20.47 3.56
N ARG A 390 25.72 20.27 3.46
CA ARG A 390 26.30 18.98 3.08
C ARG A 390 25.95 17.85 4.07
N PRO A 391 26.15 17.96 5.39
CA PRO A 391 25.77 16.90 6.33
C PRO A 391 24.27 16.59 6.31
N TRP A 392 23.43 17.61 6.10
CA TRP A 392 21.98 17.43 6.00
C TRP A 392 21.56 16.47 4.87
N ASN A 393 22.30 16.43 3.75
CA ASN A 393 21.97 15.52 2.64
C ASN A 393 21.95 14.05 3.07
N PHE A 394 22.81 13.64 4.03
CA PHE A 394 22.79 12.28 4.56
C PHE A 394 21.45 11.94 5.24
N TYR A 395 20.95 12.86 6.06
CA TYR A 395 19.64 12.73 6.72
C TYR A 395 18.49 12.86 5.74
N GLY A 396 18.62 13.73 4.74
CA GLY A 396 17.71 13.80 3.60
C GLY A 396 17.52 12.44 2.93
N TRP A 397 18.60 11.68 2.70
CA TRP A 397 18.50 10.33 2.15
C TRP A 397 17.85 9.32 3.12
N LEU A 398 18.05 9.45 4.44
CA LEU A 398 17.32 8.64 5.43
C LEU A 398 15.81 8.91 5.35
N ILE A 399 15.42 10.17 5.22
CA ILE A 399 14.02 10.60 5.10
C ILE A 399 13.42 10.16 3.74
N LEU A 400 14.20 10.22 2.64
CA LEU A 400 13.77 9.70 1.34
C LEU A 400 13.48 8.20 1.37
N PHE A 401 14.27 7.42 2.13
CA PHE A 401 13.98 6.01 2.36
C PHE A 401 12.64 5.84 3.07
N GLU A 402 12.33 6.67 4.08
CA GLU A 402 11.05 6.61 4.80
C GLU A 402 9.87 6.99 3.90
N TRP A 403 10.06 7.91 2.96
CA TRP A 403 9.05 8.24 1.97
C TRP A 403 8.73 7.06 1.05
N VAL A 404 9.75 6.44 0.45
CA VAL A 404 9.53 5.29 -0.46
C VAL A 404 9.09 4.02 0.27
N ALA A 405 9.47 3.86 1.55
CA ALA A 405 9.00 2.77 2.41
C ALA A 405 7.58 2.99 2.96
N GLY A 406 6.94 4.13 2.68
CA GLY A 406 5.60 4.46 3.16
C GLY A 406 5.51 4.76 4.66
N ARG A 407 6.63 5.16 5.29
CA ARG A 407 6.67 5.68 6.67
C ARG A 407 6.40 7.18 6.72
N ARG A 408 6.70 7.91 5.64
CA ARG A 408 6.41 9.34 5.48
C ARG A 408 5.68 9.58 4.17
N GLU A 409 4.88 10.64 4.14
CA GLU A 409 4.14 11.08 2.97
C GLU A 409 4.58 12.50 2.61
N VAL A 410 4.62 12.83 1.32
CA VAL A 410 4.90 14.18 0.86
C VAL A 410 3.62 14.78 0.31
N LEU A 411 3.29 15.98 0.79
CA LEU A 411 2.12 16.74 0.36
C LEU A 411 2.53 18.07 -0.24
N ASN A 412 1.81 18.48 -1.28
CA ASN A 412 1.83 19.83 -1.79
C ASN A 412 0.64 20.59 -1.21
N PHE A 413 0.93 21.66 -0.46
CA PHE A 413 -0.01 22.65 0.05
C PHE A 413 -0.05 23.81 -0.94
N ALA A 414 -1.10 23.88 -1.76
CA ALA A 414 -1.25 24.93 -2.76
C ALA A 414 -2.36 25.89 -2.34
N GLY A 415 -1.99 27.13 -2.02
CA GLY A 415 -2.95 28.21 -1.79
C GLY A 415 -2.88 29.28 -2.89
N ASP A 416 -3.64 30.36 -2.70
CA ASP A 416 -3.75 31.43 -3.70
C ASP A 416 -2.46 32.25 -3.88
N SER A 417 -1.63 32.37 -2.83
CA SER A 417 -0.40 33.17 -2.85
C SER A 417 0.85 32.37 -3.18
N GLY A 418 0.83 31.06 -2.94
CA GLY A 418 2.01 30.22 -3.08
C GLY A 418 1.73 28.74 -2.83
N SER A 419 2.75 27.92 -3.02
CA SER A 419 2.72 26.49 -2.77
C SER A 419 3.90 26.04 -1.93
N LEU A 420 3.69 25.07 -1.05
CA LEU A 420 4.74 24.47 -0.25
C LEU A 420 4.63 22.94 -0.32
N VAL A 421 5.70 22.30 -0.78
CA VAL A 421 5.83 20.84 -0.76
C VAL A 421 6.59 20.44 0.50
N THR A 422 5.94 19.72 1.40
CA THR A 422 6.52 19.31 2.68
C THR A 422 6.18 17.86 3.02
N ILE A 423 6.93 17.30 3.95
CA ILE A 423 6.91 15.89 4.32
C ILE A 423 6.33 15.69 5.73
N THR A 424 5.58 14.61 5.92
CA THR A 424 5.01 14.27 7.23
C THR A 424 6.08 13.87 8.25
N GLN A 425 5.68 13.80 9.52
CA GLN A 425 6.38 12.98 10.51
C GLN A 425 6.42 11.51 10.06
N GLY A 426 7.47 10.79 10.45
CA GLY A 426 7.56 9.34 10.31
C GLY A 426 6.53 8.63 11.18
N VAL A 427 5.71 7.78 10.57
CA VAL A 427 4.76 6.88 11.25
C VAL A 427 5.09 5.43 10.95
N SER A 428 4.82 4.55 11.91
CA SER A 428 4.98 3.12 11.72
C SER A 428 3.83 2.57 10.87
N PRO A 429 4.11 1.85 9.77
CA PRO A 429 3.07 1.26 8.94
C PRO A 429 2.19 0.30 9.74
N VAL A 430 0.88 0.33 9.46
CA VAL A 430 -0.08 -0.57 10.09
C VAL A 430 0.21 -2.01 9.67
N THR A 431 0.47 -2.89 10.64
CA THR A 431 0.65 -4.31 10.37
C THR A 431 -0.71 -4.99 10.25
N LEU A 432 -1.04 -5.46 9.06
CA LEU A 432 -2.29 -6.17 8.79
C LEU A 432 -2.00 -7.67 8.77
N THR A 433 -2.60 -8.41 9.72
CA THR A 433 -2.45 -9.86 9.80
C THR A 433 -3.58 -10.54 9.04
N PRO A 434 -3.30 -11.48 8.12
CA PRO A 434 -4.34 -12.21 7.42
C PRO A 434 -5.26 -12.96 8.39
N ASP A 435 -6.57 -12.85 8.18
CA ASP A 435 -7.55 -13.59 8.99
C ASP A 435 -7.46 -15.10 8.68
N THR A 436 -7.04 -15.86 9.68
CA THR A 436 -6.89 -17.33 9.59
C THR A 436 -8.21 -18.05 9.28
N ARG A 437 -9.36 -17.43 9.56
CA ARG A 437 -10.70 -17.98 9.24
C ARG A 437 -11.02 -17.95 7.75
N VAL A 438 -10.41 -17.03 6.99
CA VAL A 438 -10.60 -16.97 5.53
C VAL A 438 -9.75 -18.04 4.85
N LEU A 439 -8.57 -18.34 5.42
CA LEU A 439 -7.67 -19.40 4.95
C LEU A 439 -8.23 -20.81 5.16
N SER A 440 -9.06 -21.02 6.20
CA SER A 440 -9.63 -22.34 6.55
C SER A 440 -10.77 -22.79 5.63
N ALA A 441 -11.26 -21.94 4.72
CA ALA A 441 -12.22 -22.31 3.67
C ALA A 441 -11.55 -23.07 2.49
N THR A 442 -10.49 -23.83 2.75
CA THR A 442 -9.84 -24.64 1.72
C THR A 442 -10.58 -25.97 1.57
N TYR A 443 -10.96 -26.35 0.35
CA TYR A 443 -11.50 -27.70 0.06
C TYR A 443 -10.46 -28.83 0.20
N ALA A 444 -9.20 -28.49 0.50
CA ALA A 444 -8.11 -29.45 0.57
C ALA A 444 -8.31 -30.57 1.61
N PRO A 445 -8.76 -30.33 2.86
CA PRO A 445 -9.01 -31.42 3.82
C PRO A 445 -10.13 -32.36 3.36
N PHE A 446 -11.17 -31.82 2.71
CA PHE A 446 -12.26 -32.59 2.15
C PHE A 446 -11.78 -33.53 1.03
N PHE A 447 -11.00 -33.00 0.08
CA PHE A 447 -10.40 -33.83 -0.97
C PHE A 447 -9.41 -34.85 -0.40
N GLN A 448 -8.62 -34.49 0.61
CA GLN A 448 -7.73 -35.45 1.27
C GLN A 448 -8.50 -36.60 1.95
N ALA A 449 -9.63 -36.32 2.60
CA ALA A 449 -10.48 -37.35 3.20
C ALA A 449 -11.00 -38.33 2.15
N ILE A 450 -11.48 -37.82 1.01
CA ILE A 450 -11.91 -38.64 -0.14
C ILE A 450 -10.75 -39.50 -0.64
N LEU A 451 -9.56 -38.92 -0.86
CA LEU A 451 -8.41 -39.66 -1.36
C LEU A 451 -7.94 -40.75 -0.40
N ARG A 452 -7.97 -40.49 0.90
CA ARG A 452 -7.65 -41.48 1.95
C ARG A 452 -8.66 -42.62 1.95
N TYR A 453 -9.95 -42.32 1.83
CA TYR A 453 -11.00 -43.33 1.71
C TYR A 453 -10.77 -44.23 0.48
N ILE A 454 -10.58 -43.64 -0.70
CA ILE A 454 -10.35 -44.39 -1.95
C ILE A 454 -9.12 -45.29 -1.82
N SER A 455 -8.00 -44.74 -1.38
CA SER A 455 -6.76 -45.51 -1.20
C SER A 455 -6.94 -46.63 -0.17
N GLY A 456 -7.67 -46.39 0.93
CA GLY A 456 -7.98 -47.40 1.94
C GLY A 456 -8.79 -48.58 1.39
N VAL A 457 -9.82 -48.30 0.58
CA VAL A 457 -10.63 -49.33 -0.08
C VAL A 457 -9.79 -50.16 -1.07
N LEU A 458 -8.98 -49.49 -1.91
CA LEU A 458 -8.09 -50.18 -2.85
C LEU A 458 -7.07 -51.07 -2.14
N ILE A 459 -6.44 -50.57 -1.07
CA ILE A 459 -5.48 -51.35 -0.25
C ILE A 459 -6.18 -52.53 0.42
N GLY A 460 -7.37 -52.34 0.98
CA GLY A 460 -8.13 -53.41 1.62
C GLY A 460 -8.49 -54.54 0.65
N ILE A 461 -9.01 -54.19 -0.53
CA ILE A 461 -9.40 -55.17 -1.54
C ILE A 461 -8.18 -55.84 -2.16
N ALA A 462 -7.11 -55.10 -2.43
CA ALA A 462 -5.84 -55.68 -2.85
C ALA A 462 -5.30 -56.68 -1.80
N GLY A 463 -5.41 -56.37 -0.51
CA GLY A 463 -5.06 -57.28 0.59
C GLY A 463 -5.88 -58.57 0.58
N ILE A 464 -7.19 -58.48 0.34
CA ILE A 464 -8.07 -59.65 0.20
C ILE A 464 -7.65 -60.50 -1.00
N ILE A 465 -7.38 -59.87 -2.15
CA ILE A 465 -6.94 -60.57 -3.38
C ILE A 465 -5.59 -61.26 -3.17
N VAL A 466 -4.64 -60.61 -2.48
CA VAL A 466 -3.36 -61.22 -2.12
C VAL A 466 -3.56 -62.41 -1.19
N ALA A 467 -4.37 -62.29 -0.14
CA ALA A 467 -4.67 -63.39 0.77
C ALA A 467 -5.33 -64.57 0.03
N TYR A 468 -6.26 -64.28 -0.88
CA TYR A 468 -6.90 -65.27 -1.74
C TYR A 468 -5.89 -65.95 -2.68
N THR A 469 -5.00 -65.19 -3.31
CA THR A 469 -3.96 -65.71 -4.21
C THR A 469 -2.99 -66.63 -3.47
N VAL A 470 -2.59 -66.25 -2.24
CA VAL A 470 -1.76 -67.10 -1.36
C VAL A 470 -2.50 -68.37 -0.97
N HIS A 471 -3.78 -68.28 -0.60
CA HIS A 471 -4.62 -69.43 -0.30
C HIS A 471 -4.71 -70.40 -1.49
N MET A 472 -4.84 -69.86 -2.71
CA MET A 472 -4.87 -70.60 -3.96
C MET A 472 -3.47 -70.99 -4.50
N ARG A 473 -2.41 -70.79 -3.70
CA ARG A 473 -1.01 -71.13 -4.04
C ARG A 473 -0.49 -70.50 -5.34
N GLY A 474 -1.00 -69.32 -5.70
CA GLY A 474 -0.59 -68.59 -6.90
C GLY A 474 -1.25 -69.07 -8.20
N LEU A 475 -2.24 -69.96 -8.14
CA LEU A 475 -3.01 -70.42 -9.31
C LEU A 475 -4.07 -69.38 -9.72
N VAL A 476 -3.63 -68.18 -10.11
CA VAL A 476 -4.50 -67.08 -10.55
C VAL A 476 -3.95 -66.47 -11.83
N GLU A 477 -4.84 -66.11 -12.76
CA GLU A 477 -4.49 -65.41 -14.00
C GLU A 477 -3.99 -63.99 -13.66
N GLY A 478 -2.68 -63.77 -13.76
CA GLY A 478 -2.03 -62.52 -13.33
C GLY A 478 -2.47 -61.29 -14.13
N LEU A 479 -2.93 -61.46 -15.37
CA LEU A 479 -3.43 -60.36 -16.20
C LEU A 479 -4.67 -59.70 -15.59
N ASN A 480 -5.52 -60.46 -14.89
CA ASN A 480 -6.70 -59.93 -14.21
C ASN A 480 -6.35 -58.99 -13.05
N LEU A 481 -5.13 -59.09 -12.49
CA LEU A 481 -4.66 -58.18 -11.45
C LEU A 481 -4.45 -56.76 -11.98
N PHE A 482 -4.15 -56.58 -13.27
CA PHE A 482 -4.05 -55.26 -13.89
C PHE A 482 -5.42 -54.59 -14.11
N GLU A 483 -6.51 -55.37 -14.06
CA GLU A 483 -7.87 -54.86 -14.14
C GLU A 483 -8.44 -54.40 -12.80
N LEU A 484 -7.72 -54.66 -11.70
CA LEU A 484 -8.13 -54.33 -10.33
C LEU A 484 -8.59 -52.88 -10.21
N ASN A 485 -7.80 -51.93 -10.76
CA ASN A 485 -8.16 -50.52 -10.71
C ASN A 485 -9.51 -50.26 -11.41
N ARG A 486 -9.74 -50.83 -12.60
CA ARG A 486 -10.98 -50.62 -13.35
C ARG A 486 -12.20 -51.24 -12.68
N VAL A 487 -12.08 -52.46 -12.18
CA VAL A 487 -13.21 -53.21 -11.60
C VAL A 487 -13.50 -52.72 -10.18
N VAL A 488 -12.48 -52.67 -9.33
CA VAL A 488 -12.64 -52.28 -7.92
C VAL A 488 -13.03 -50.81 -7.81
N GLY A 489 -12.42 -49.94 -8.61
CA GLY A 489 -12.74 -48.52 -8.63
C GLY A 489 -14.21 -48.25 -8.95
N MET A 490 -14.76 -48.86 -9.99
CA MET A 490 -16.14 -48.59 -10.40
C MET A 490 -17.17 -49.19 -9.45
N VAL A 491 -16.92 -50.41 -8.96
CA VAL A 491 -17.90 -51.18 -8.18
C VAL A 491 -17.91 -50.77 -6.71
N TRP A 492 -16.74 -50.56 -6.09
CA TRP A 492 -16.64 -50.39 -4.64
C TRP A 492 -16.47 -48.94 -4.17
N ILE A 493 -15.93 -48.07 -5.04
CA ILE A 493 -15.70 -46.65 -4.72
C ILE A 493 -16.78 -45.79 -5.38
N GLY A 494 -17.06 -46.04 -6.65
CA GLY A 494 -18.06 -45.31 -7.43
C GLY A 494 -17.48 -44.16 -8.26
N ARG A 495 -18.15 -43.89 -9.39
CA ARG A 495 -17.68 -42.99 -10.46
C ARG A 495 -17.37 -41.58 -9.96
N SER A 496 -18.22 -40.98 -9.13
CA SER A 496 -18.06 -39.60 -8.66
C SER A 496 -16.78 -39.39 -7.84
N PHE A 497 -16.44 -40.33 -6.96
CA PHE A 497 -15.21 -40.26 -6.16
C PHE A 497 -13.96 -40.46 -7.01
N LEU A 498 -14.03 -41.29 -8.06
CA LEU A 498 -12.94 -41.44 -9.02
C LEU A 498 -12.73 -40.19 -9.88
N VAL A 499 -13.80 -39.48 -10.25
CA VAL A 499 -13.69 -38.16 -10.91
C VAL A 499 -12.98 -37.18 -9.98
N VAL A 500 -13.38 -37.08 -8.71
CA VAL A 500 -12.69 -36.22 -7.73
C VAL A 500 -11.21 -36.60 -7.60
N ARG A 501 -10.89 -37.89 -7.56
CA ARG A 501 -9.49 -38.37 -7.52
C ARG A 501 -8.69 -37.94 -8.74
N SER A 502 -9.26 -38.06 -9.94
CA SER A 502 -8.62 -37.59 -11.17
C SER A 502 -8.40 -36.08 -11.18
N ILE A 503 -9.38 -35.29 -10.71
CA ILE A 503 -9.28 -33.83 -10.61
C ILE A 503 -8.14 -33.44 -9.65
N THR A 504 -8.04 -34.09 -8.48
CA THR A 504 -6.95 -33.78 -7.54
C THR A 504 -5.57 -34.08 -8.12
N ALA A 505 -5.45 -35.14 -8.93
CA ALA A 505 -4.21 -35.48 -9.63
C ALA A 505 -3.86 -34.46 -10.72
N ILE A 506 -4.85 -34.02 -11.50
CA ILE A 506 -4.69 -32.96 -12.51
C ILE A 506 -4.28 -31.65 -11.83
N CYS A 507 -4.90 -31.29 -10.70
CA CYS A 507 -4.49 -30.12 -9.93
C CYS A 507 -3.04 -30.23 -9.48
N LEU A 508 -2.60 -31.37 -8.94
CA LEU A 508 -1.22 -31.58 -8.53
C LEU A 508 -0.21 -31.53 -9.70
N LEU A 509 -0.60 -32.01 -10.88
CA LEU A 509 0.21 -31.92 -12.10
C LEU A 509 0.25 -30.52 -12.73
N ASN A 510 -0.70 -29.63 -12.40
CA ASN A 510 -0.75 -28.27 -12.92
C ASN A 510 -0.36 -27.20 -11.89
N THR A 511 -0.21 -27.57 -10.62
CA THR A 511 0.17 -26.65 -9.55
C THR A 511 1.65 -26.83 -9.18
N THR A 512 2.33 -25.74 -8.87
CA THR A 512 3.66 -25.74 -8.25
C THR A 512 3.51 -25.49 -6.75
N THR A 513 4.19 -26.30 -5.92
CA THR A 513 4.19 -26.09 -4.47
C THR A 513 5.11 -24.93 -4.12
N LEU A 514 4.66 -24.05 -3.24
CA LEU A 514 5.47 -22.96 -2.70
C LEU A 514 5.83 -23.30 -1.26
N HIS A 515 7.12 -23.48 -0.97
CA HIS A 515 7.63 -23.72 0.37
C HIS A 515 8.25 -22.46 0.94
N LEU A 516 7.97 -22.16 2.19
CA LEU A 516 8.75 -21.17 2.93
C LEU A 516 9.96 -21.88 3.54
N VAL A 517 11.14 -21.59 3.02
CA VAL A 517 12.42 -22.18 3.46
C VAL A 517 13.21 -21.13 4.23
N ARG A 518 13.92 -21.57 5.26
CA ARG A 518 14.79 -20.72 6.07
C ARG A 518 16.24 -20.89 5.62
N ILE A 519 16.90 -19.79 5.25
CA ILE A 519 18.32 -19.73 4.88
C ILE A 519 19.04 -18.84 5.88
N GLY A 520 19.77 -19.46 6.82
CA GLY A 520 20.37 -18.76 7.95
C GLY A 520 19.28 -18.17 8.86
N VAL A 521 19.23 -16.84 8.99
CA VAL A 521 18.14 -16.14 9.69
C VAL A 521 17.02 -15.64 8.77
N GLY A 522 17.26 -15.61 7.46
CA GLY A 522 16.28 -15.16 6.46
C GLY A 522 15.30 -16.25 6.06
N THR A 523 14.18 -15.84 5.47
CA THR A 523 13.19 -16.75 4.86
C THR A 523 13.01 -16.41 3.39
N GLN A 524 12.81 -17.44 2.57
CA GLN A 524 12.59 -17.31 1.13
C GLN A 524 11.50 -18.28 0.69
N PHE A 525 10.71 -17.88 -0.30
CA PHE A 525 9.83 -18.79 -1.01
C PHE A 525 10.61 -19.58 -2.05
N GLU A 526 10.58 -20.91 -1.93
CA GLU A 526 11.15 -21.84 -2.89
C GLU A 526 10.04 -22.64 -3.55
N SER A 527 10.09 -22.76 -4.88
CA SER A 527 9.18 -23.64 -5.63
C SER A 527 9.96 -24.82 -6.23
N PRO A 528 10.14 -25.92 -5.49
CA PRO A 528 10.88 -27.08 -5.95
C PRO A 528 10.10 -27.80 -7.04
N ALA A 529 10.82 -28.35 -8.02
CA ALA A 529 10.23 -29.19 -9.04
C ALA A 529 9.56 -30.42 -8.41
N LEU A 530 8.40 -30.80 -8.94
CA LEU A 530 7.71 -32.00 -8.49
C LEU A 530 8.57 -33.23 -8.81
N PRO A 531 8.95 -34.06 -7.81
CA PRO A 531 9.80 -35.22 -8.06
C PRO A 531 9.20 -36.17 -9.11
N TRP A 532 10.05 -36.76 -9.97
CA TRP A 532 9.62 -37.59 -11.11
C TRP A 532 8.63 -38.70 -10.72
N TYR A 533 8.82 -39.32 -9.55
CA TYR A 533 7.94 -40.39 -9.07
C TYR A 533 6.54 -39.88 -8.67
N LYS A 534 6.43 -38.64 -8.17
CA LYS A 534 5.13 -38.01 -7.88
C LYS A 534 4.43 -37.63 -9.17
N SER A 535 5.15 -37.14 -10.18
CA SER A 535 4.61 -36.86 -11.51
C SER A 535 4.10 -38.14 -12.19
N PHE A 536 4.87 -39.23 -12.12
CA PHE A 536 4.49 -40.53 -12.66
C PHE A 536 3.24 -41.10 -11.98
N LEU A 537 3.21 -41.06 -10.64
CA LEU A 537 2.06 -41.50 -9.86
C LEU A 537 0.83 -40.63 -10.14
N ALA A 538 0.96 -39.31 -10.09
CA ALA A 538 -0.16 -38.40 -10.34
C ALA A 538 -0.70 -38.53 -11.77
N SER A 539 0.17 -38.77 -12.76
CA SER A 539 -0.26 -39.08 -14.12
C SER A 539 -1.08 -40.37 -14.17
N ALA A 540 -0.71 -41.40 -13.41
CA ALA A 540 -1.51 -42.62 -13.29
C ALA A 540 -2.86 -42.34 -12.61
N GLU A 541 -2.88 -41.53 -11.57
CA GLU A 541 -4.11 -41.12 -10.88
C GLU A 541 -5.04 -40.27 -11.78
N ALA A 542 -4.51 -39.50 -12.73
CA ALA A 542 -5.35 -38.79 -13.69
C ALA A 542 -6.09 -39.75 -14.65
N THR A 543 -5.59 -40.98 -14.87
CA THR A 543 -6.23 -41.97 -15.76
C THR A 543 -7.57 -42.48 -15.24
N TRP A 544 -7.88 -42.28 -13.95
CA TRP A 544 -9.21 -42.58 -13.38
C TRP A 544 -10.33 -41.90 -14.16
N LEU A 545 -10.10 -40.70 -14.68
CA LEU A 545 -11.07 -40.00 -15.53
C LEU A 545 -11.36 -40.78 -16.81
N VAL A 546 -10.32 -41.31 -17.45
CA VAL A 546 -10.45 -42.13 -18.66
C VAL A 546 -11.18 -43.42 -18.36
N TYR A 547 -10.96 -44.04 -17.19
CA TYR A 547 -11.73 -45.20 -16.78
C TYR A 547 -13.21 -44.87 -16.63
N VAL A 548 -13.56 -43.75 -15.99
CA VAL A 548 -14.96 -43.32 -15.80
C VAL A 548 -15.60 -43.05 -17.16
N LEU A 549 -14.91 -42.38 -18.09
CA LEU A 549 -15.42 -42.13 -19.44
C LEU A 549 -15.61 -43.44 -20.22
N ASN A 550 -14.65 -44.36 -20.17
CA ASN A 550 -14.78 -45.67 -20.81
C ASN A 550 -16.01 -46.43 -20.29
N ASP A 551 -16.24 -46.41 -18.98
CA ASP A 551 -17.38 -47.08 -18.34
C ASP A 551 -18.72 -46.40 -18.70
N LEU A 552 -18.78 -45.07 -18.71
CA LEU A 552 -19.97 -44.32 -19.13
C LEU A 552 -20.34 -44.55 -20.59
N PHE A 553 -19.35 -44.56 -21.50
CA PHE A 553 -19.58 -44.77 -22.92
C PHE A 553 -19.72 -46.24 -23.31
N SER A 554 -19.39 -47.18 -22.40
CA SER A 554 -19.49 -48.63 -22.67
C SER A 554 -20.90 -49.08 -23.04
N CYS A 555 -21.93 -48.40 -22.53
CA CYS A 555 -23.34 -48.67 -22.87
C CYS A 555 -23.70 -48.27 -24.31
N VAL A 556 -22.84 -47.49 -24.99
CA VAL A 556 -23.02 -47.08 -26.39
C VAL A 556 -22.04 -47.85 -27.27
N THR A 557 -20.78 -47.94 -26.86
CA THR A 557 -19.71 -48.57 -27.65
C THR A 557 -19.74 -50.10 -27.56
N HIS A 558 -20.41 -50.68 -26.56
CA HIS A 558 -20.62 -52.12 -26.37
C HIS A 558 -19.36 -52.95 -26.69
N GLN A 559 -19.42 -53.77 -27.75
CA GLN A 559 -18.36 -54.66 -28.23
C GLN A 559 -17.06 -53.94 -28.64
N TYR A 560 -17.11 -52.63 -28.88
CA TYR A 560 -15.93 -51.83 -29.23
C TYR A 560 -15.12 -51.37 -28.01
N THR A 561 -15.71 -51.35 -26.80
CA THR A 561 -15.06 -50.90 -25.56
C THR A 561 -13.72 -51.59 -25.28
N PRO A 562 -13.61 -52.93 -25.37
CA PRO A 562 -12.35 -53.63 -25.08
C PRO A 562 -11.21 -53.25 -26.03
N TYR A 563 -11.53 -52.84 -27.27
CA TYR A 563 -10.51 -52.51 -28.28
C TYR A 563 -9.78 -51.19 -28.01
N TYR A 564 -10.47 -50.19 -27.46
CA TYR A 564 -9.89 -48.86 -27.24
C TYR A 564 -9.59 -48.56 -25.77
N ALA A 565 -10.30 -49.18 -24.81
CA ALA A 565 -10.24 -48.77 -23.41
C ALA A 565 -8.84 -48.85 -22.80
N PHE A 566 -8.06 -49.91 -23.10
CA PHE A 566 -6.67 -50.02 -22.65
C PHE A 566 -5.76 -49.00 -23.37
N LYS A 567 -5.90 -48.87 -24.69
CA LYS A 567 -5.10 -47.97 -25.52
C LYS A 567 -5.30 -46.51 -25.14
N SER A 568 -6.54 -46.09 -24.88
CA SER A 568 -6.87 -44.72 -24.50
C SER A 568 -6.29 -44.34 -23.14
N SER A 569 -6.37 -45.23 -22.15
CA SER A 569 -5.78 -45.00 -20.83
C SER A 569 -4.26 -44.98 -20.85
N LEU A 570 -3.63 -45.89 -21.61
CA LEU A 570 -2.18 -45.91 -21.77
C LEU A 570 -1.67 -44.66 -22.50
N LEU A 571 -2.36 -44.24 -23.57
CA LEU A 571 -2.02 -43.03 -24.32
C LEU A 571 -2.15 -41.78 -23.44
N ALA A 572 -3.24 -41.65 -22.69
CA ALA A 572 -3.46 -40.54 -21.77
C ALA A 572 -2.36 -40.48 -20.70
N TRP A 573 -2.01 -41.63 -20.13
CA TRP A 573 -0.94 -41.73 -19.15
C TRP A 573 0.42 -41.30 -19.69
N VAL A 574 0.85 -41.84 -20.83
CA VAL A 574 2.11 -41.49 -21.48
C VAL A 574 2.15 -40.01 -21.86
N SER A 575 1.02 -39.45 -22.28
CA SER A 575 0.92 -38.03 -22.63
C SER A 575 1.10 -37.14 -21.40
N LEU A 576 0.45 -37.46 -20.28
CA LEU A 576 0.55 -36.68 -19.04
C LEU A 576 1.95 -36.74 -18.41
N VAL A 577 2.64 -37.88 -18.50
CA VAL A 577 4.02 -38.02 -18.01
C VAL A 577 5.00 -37.16 -18.82
N ARG A 578 4.74 -36.88 -20.10
CA ARG A 578 5.65 -36.12 -20.99
C ARG A 578 5.47 -34.60 -20.94
N VAL A 579 4.38 -34.10 -20.36
CA VAL A 579 4.01 -32.67 -20.37
C VAL A 579 4.70 -31.86 -19.27
N ARG A 580 5.51 -32.49 -18.41
CA ARG A 580 6.47 -31.87 -17.49
C ARG A 580 7.82 -32.55 -17.63
#